data_AF-Q5LP71-F1
#
_entry.id   AF-Q5LP71-F1
#
_cell.length_a   1.000
_cell.length_b   1.000
_cell.length_c   1.000
_cell.angle_alpha   90.00
_cell.angle_beta   90.00
_cell.angle_gamma   90.00
#
_symmetry.space_group_name_H-M   'P 1'
#
loop_
_entity.id
_entity.type
_entity.pdbx_description
1 polymer ?
#
loop_
_entity_poly.entity_id
_entity_poly.type
_entity_poly.pdbx_seq_one_letter_code
_entity_poly.pdbx_strand_id
1 'polypeptide(L)'
;MSWLSRHAASIEALAAMATAALALAALIGIKIQLDEADRLQRQQSAREAFRAHLALAATLPEFAAPADECALLHSNRGGAYAAFVDHLLYSAEQMLSVSEGWETSFLALFEPHRTYLCSEDAQGGETEETAALMARFRASACAEVPACH
;
A
#
# COMPACT_ATOMS: atom_id res chain seq x y z
N MET A 1 51.52 -40.81 -11.69
CA MET A 1 51.35 -39.85 -10.58
C MET A 1 52.09 -38.51 -10.79
N SER A 2 53.24 -38.43 -11.48
CA SER A 2 53.99 -37.15 -11.63
C SER A 2 53.40 -36.09 -12.59
N TRP A 3 52.33 -36.43 -13.32
CA TRP A 3 51.63 -35.49 -14.22
C TRP A 3 50.60 -34.63 -13.47
N LEU A 4 49.83 -35.26 -12.58
CA LEU A 4 48.87 -34.60 -11.68
C LEU A 4 49.59 -33.62 -10.75
N SER A 5 50.75 -34.00 -10.19
CA SER A 5 51.52 -33.11 -9.32
C SER A 5 52.10 -31.88 -10.05
N ARG A 6 52.30 -31.95 -11.37
CA ARG A 6 52.78 -30.81 -12.18
C ARG A 6 51.67 -29.83 -12.57
N HIS A 7 50.42 -30.30 -12.64
CA HIS A 7 49.25 -29.49 -13.01
C HIS A 7 48.30 -29.24 -11.84
N ALA A 8 48.65 -29.71 -10.63
CA ALA A 8 47.80 -29.61 -9.44
C ALA A 8 47.40 -28.16 -9.15
N ALA A 9 48.34 -27.23 -9.21
CA ALA A 9 48.08 -25.81 -8.94
C ALA A 9 47.11 -25.17 -9.95
N SER A 10 47.22 -25.52 -11.24
CA SER A 10 46.32 -25.00 -12.28
C SER A 10 44.92 -25.62 -12.19
N ILE A 11 44.82 -26.91 -11.84
CA ILE A 11 43.55 -27.58 -11.59
C ILE A 11 42.86 -27.00 -10.35
N GLU A 12 43.62 -26.73 -9.29
CA GLU A 12 43.13 -26.12 -8.05
C GLU A 12 42.62 -24.69 -8.28
N ALA A 13 43.37 -23.88 -9.03
CA ALA A 13 42.94 -22.54 -9.42
C ALA A 13 41.64 -22.57 -10.25
N LEU A 14 41.51 -23.51 -11.20
CA LEU A 14 40.28 -23.70 -11.99
C LEU A 14 39.09 -24.09 -11.10
N ALA A 15 39.29 -25.01 -10.16
CA ALA A 15 38.25 -25.42 -9.22
C ALA A 15 37.81 -24.26 -8.31
N ALA A 16 38.76 -23.45 -7.84
CA ALA A 16 38.48 -22.25 -7.05
C ALA A 16 37.68 -21.22 -7.86
N MET A 17 38.07 -20.96 -9.11
CA MET A 17 37.32 -20.07 -10.00
C MET A 17 35.91 -20.57 -10.28
N ALA A 18 35.75 -21.87 -10.53
CA ALA A 18 34.44 -22.49 -10.74
C ALA A 18 33.54 -22.37 -9.51
N THR A 19 34.11 -22.61 -8.31
CA THR A 19 33.38 -22.46 -7.04
C THR A 19 32.97 -21.01 -6.79
N ALA A 20 33.86 -20.06 -7.06
CA ALA A 20 33.56 -18.63 -6.94
C ALA A 20 32.44 -18.20 -7.91
N ALA A 21 32.48 -18.68 -9.15
CA ALA A 21 31.43 -18.41 -10.14
C ALA A 21 30.08 -18.99 -9.72
N LEU A 22 30.06 -20.22 -9.20
CA LEU A 22 28.85 -20.85 -8.66
C LEU A 22 28.28 -20.08 -7.46
N ALA A 23 29.15 -19.62 -6.56
CA ALA A 23 28.74 -18.80 -5.42
C ALA A 23 28.09 -17.47 -5.87
N LEU A 24 28.67 -16.79 -6.87
CA LEU A 24 28.09 -15.58 -7.45
C LEU A 24 26.74 -15.84 -8.11
N ALA A 25 26.62 -16.92 -8.89
CA ALA A 25 25.36 -17.33 -9.49
C ALA A 25 24.28 -17.62 -8.43
N ALA A 26 24.65 -18.29 -7.34
CA ALA A 26 23.76 -18.54 -6.21
C ALA A 26 23.30 -17.24 -5.54
N LEU A 27 24.21 -16.28 -5.31
CA LEU A 27 23.86 -14.97 -4.73
C LEU A 27 22.88 -14.18 -5.63
N ILE A 28 23.10 -14.20 -6.95
CA ILE A 28 22.16 -13.58 -7.91
C ILE A 28 20.79 -14.27 -7.84
N GLY A 29 20.77 -15.61 -7.79
CA GLY A 29 19.54 -16.38 -7.66
C GLY A 29 18.78 -16.10 -6.36
N ILE A 30 19.48 -15.91 -5.25
CA ILE A 30 18.87 -15.51 -3.97
C ILE A 30 18.29 -14.11 -4.07
N LYS A 31 19.01 -13.16 -4.68
CA LYS A 31 18.51 -11.78 -4.82
C LYS A 31 17.21 -11.71 -5.63
N ILE A 32 17.15 -12.41 -6.76
CA ILE A 32 15.93 -12.46 -7.58
C ILE A 32 14.74 -13.02 -6.78
N GLN A 33 14.97 -14.09 -6.00
CA GLN A 33 13.93 -14.67 -5.15
C GLN A 33 13.46 -13.71 -4.06
N LEU A 34 14.38 -12.97 -3.44
CA LEU A 34 14.03 -11.98 -2.40
C LEU A 34 13.23 -10.81 -2.98
N ASP A 35 13.63 -10.29 -4.14
CA ASP A 35 12.96 -9.17 -4.78
C ASP A 35 11.50 -9.55 -5.17
N GLU A 36 11.28 -10.78 -5.62
CA GLU A 36 9.94 -11.29 -5.93
C GLU A 36 9.11 -11.57 -4.67
N ALA A 37 9.72 -12.15 -3.63
CA ALA A 37 9.04 -12.40 -2.36
C ALA A 37 8.57 -11.08 -1.71
N ASP A 38 9.42 -10.04 -1.74
CA ASP A 38 9.10 -8.70 -1.25
C ASP A 38 7.95 -8.07 -2.06
N ARG A 39 7.97 -8.21 -3.40
CA ARG A 39 6.86 -7.77 -4.26
C ARG A 39 5.53 -8.43 -3.87
N LEU A 40 5.52 -9.75 -3.69
CA LEU A 40 4.33 -10.50 -3.31
C LEU A 40 3.86 -10.12 -1.90
N GLN A 41 4.79 -9.96 -0.96
CA GLN A 41 4.48 -9.57 0.41
C GLN A 41 3.83 -8.19 0.46
N ARG A 42 4.33 -7.19 -0.28
CA ARG A 42 3.69 -5.87 -0.37
C ARG A 42 2.27 -5.96 -0.92
N GLN A 43 2.05 -6.74 -1.98
CA GLN A 43 0.72 -6.94 -2.56
C GLN A 43 -0.26 -7.62 -1.58
N GLN A 44 0.21 -8.58 -0.80
CA GLN A 44 -0.60 -9.25 0.23
C GLN A 44 -0.94 -8.28 1.37
N SER A 45 0.06 -7.57 1.89
CA SER A 45 -0.10 -6.57 2.95
C SER A 45 -1.12 -5.50 2.58
N ALA A 46 -1.04 -4.94 1.37
CA ALA A 46 -1.99 -3.93 0.89
C ALA A 46 -3.44 -4.46 0.83
N ARG A 47 -3.61 -5.69 0.31
CA ARG A 47 -4.93 -6.33 0.26
C ARG A 47 -5.47 -6.66 1.66
N GLU A 48 -4.60 -6.99 2.61
CA GLU A 48 -4.97 -7.22 4.00
C GLU A 48 -5.42 -5.92 4.69
N ALA A 49 -4.71 -4.81 4.49
CA ALA A 49 -5.13 -3.49 4.98
C ALA A 49 -6.54 -3.13 4.47
N PHE A 50 -6.77 -3.29 3.16
CA PHE A 50 -8.09 -3.04 2.58
C PHE A 50 -9.17 -4.00 3.12
N ARG A 51 -8.87 -5.30 3.27
CA ARG A 51 -9.82 -6.26 3.89
C ARG A 51 -10.11 -5.92 5.35
N ALA A 52 -9.13 -5.45 6.11
CA ALA A 52 -9.33 -4.98 7.48
C ALA A 52 -10.26 -3.77 7.52
N HIS A 53 -10.10 -2.83 6.57
CA HIS A 53 -11.02 -1.71 6.44
C HIS A 53 -12.45 -2.18 6.07
N LEU A 54 -12.59 -3.10 5.10
CA LEU A 54 -13.90 -3.64 4.74
C LEU A 54 -14.57 -4.38 5.91
N ALA A 55 -13.79 -5.09 6.74
CA ALA A 55 -14.31 -5.70 7.95
C ALA A 55 -14.80 -4.64 8.95
N LEU A 56 -14.06 -3.53 9.11
CA LEU A 56 -14.48 -2.40 9.93
C LEU A 56 -15.75 -1.73 9.39
N ALA A 57 -15.86 -1.55 8.07
CA ALA A 57 -17.04 -0.99 7.41
C ALA A 57 -18.27 -1.89 7.59
N ALA A 58 -18.09 -3.22 7.58
CA ALA A 58 -19.16 -4.18 7.82
C ALA A 58 -19.64 -4.17 9.28
N THR A 59 -18.77 -3.88 10.25
CA THR A 59 -19.14 -3.83 11.67
C THR A 59 -19.64 -2.47 12.12
N LEU A 60 -19.26 -1.38 11.43
CA LEU A 60 -19.65 0.00 11.69
C LEU A 60 -20.36 0.60 10.45
N PRO A 61 -21.55 0.09 10.08
CA PRO A 61 -22.26 0.56 8.89
C PRO A 61 -22.62 2.05 8.97
N GLU A 62 -22.82 2.57 10.19
CA GLU A 62 -23.09 4.00 10.40
C GLU A 62 -21.87 4.89 10.15
N PHE A 63 -20.66 4.33 10.14
CA PHE A 63 -19.44 5.04 9.72
C PHE A 63 -19.22 4.87 8.22
N ALA A 64 -19.47 3.68 7.67
CA ALA A 64 -19.27 3.41 6.25
C ALA A 64 -20.22 4.19 5.33
N ALA A 65 -21.45 4.42 5.76
CA ALA A 65 -22.44 5.21 5.03
C ALA A 65 -23.26 6.07 6.01
N PRO A 66 -22.69 7.18 6.53
CA PRO A 66 -23.35 8.00 7.54
C PRO A 66 -24.60 8.67 6.94
N ALA A 67 -25.73 8.58 7.66
CA ALA A 67 -26.97 9.25 7.25
C ALA A 67 -26.85 10.79 7.35
N ASP A 68 -26.10 11.26 8.34
CA ASP A 68 -25.72 12.66 8.54
C ASP A 68 -24.27 12.70 9.01
N GLU A 69 -23.37 13.02 8.07
CA GLU A 69 -21.93 13.05 8.31
C GLU A 69 -21.55 14.16 9.30
N CYS A 70 -22.19 15.33 9.24
CA CYS A 70 -21.89 16.46 10.12
C CYS A 70 -22.32 16.17 11.56
N ALA A 71 -23.52 15.60 11.75
CA ALA A 71 -23.95 15.19 13.08
C ALA A 71 -23.02 14.12 13.68
N LEU A 72 -22.49 13.22 12.85
CA LEU A 72 -21.53 12.21 13.30
C LEU A 72 -20.19 12.83 13.70
N LEU A 73 -19.64 13.74 12.89
CA LEU A 73 -18.39 14.46 13.16
C LEU A 73 -18.45 15.25 14.47
N HIS A 74 -19.58 15.89 14.78
CA HIS A 74 -19.76 16.66 16.02
C HIS A 74 -20.22 15.82 17.23
N SER A 75 -20.47 14.52 17.03
CA SER A 75 -20.83 13.62 18.13
C SER A 75 -19.61 13.21 18.96
N ASN A 76 -19.85 12.53 20.08
CA ASN A 76 -18.79 11.88 20.85
C ASN A 76 -18.06 10.75 20.09
N ARG A 77 -18.56 10.36 18.89
CA ARG A 77 -17.93 9.37 18.01
C ARG A 77 -17.17 10.00 16.84
N GLY A 78 -17.13 11.33 16.73
CA GLY A 78 -16.48 12.03 15.62
C GLY A 78 -15.01 11.64 15.42
N GLY A 79 -14.23 11.53 16.51
CA GLY A 79 -12.84 11.07 16.42
C GLY A 79 -12.69 9.63 15.93
N ALA A 80 -13.62 8.74 16.28
CA ALA A 80 -13.61 7.36 15.79
C ALA A 80 -14.01 7.27 14.31
N TYR A 81 -14.92 8.15 13.87
CA TYR A 81 -15.29 8.28 12.47
C TYR A 81 -14.14 8.86 11.63
N ALA A 82 -13.46 9.91 12.11
CA ALA A 82 -12.27 10.45 11.44
C ALA A 82 -11.19 9.36 11.27
N ALA A 83 -10.89 8.60 12.33
CA ALA A 83 -9.95 7.48 12.26
C ALA A 83 -10.40 6.36 11.29
N PHE A 84 -11.72 6.14 11.16
CA PHE A 84 -12.27 5.20 10.19
C PHE A 84 -11.97 5.65 8.75
N VAL A 85 -12.19 6.94 8.44
CA VAL A 85 -11.94 7.48 7.10
C VAL A 85 -10.43 7.58 6.82
N ASP A 86 -9.62 7.91 7.82
CA ASP A 86 -8.16 7.88 7.69
C ASP A 86 -7.65 6.45 7.42
N HIS A 87 -8.26 5.43 8.04
CA HIS A 87 -7.93 4.04 7.72
C HIS A 87 -8.35 3.64 6.30
N LEU A 88 -9.45 4.20 5.78
CA LEU A 88 -9.82 4.03 4.37
C LEU A 88 -8.77 4.65 3.45
N LEU A 89 -8.33 5.88 3.74
CA LEU A 89 -7.30 6.58 2.98
C LEU A 89 -5.96 5.83 3.01
N TYR A 90 -5.55 5.35 4.18
CA TYR A 90 -4.37 4.50 4.32
C TYR A 90 -4.49 3.21 3.48
N SER A 91 -5.67 2.58 3.47
CA SER A 91 -5.90 1.40 2.63
C SER A 91 -5.81 1.72 1.14
N ALA A 92 -6.25 2.91 0.72
CA ALA A 92 -6.07 3.41 -0.63
C ALA A 92 -4.58 3.56 -0.98
N GLU A 93 -3.82 4.19 -0.08
CA GLU A 93 -2.39 4.38 -0.24
C GLU A 93 -1.62 3.07 -0.42
N GLN A 94 -1.89 2.09 0.43
CA GLN A 94 -1.26 0.79 0.31
C GLN A 94 -1.64 0.09 -1.00
N MET A 95 -2.90 0.18 -1.44
CA MET A 95 -3.35 -0.49 -2.65
C MET A 95 -2.86 0.15 -3.95
N LEU A 96 -2.90 1.48 -4.03
CA LEU A 96 -2.49 2.22 -5.23
C LEU A 96 -0.99 2.05 -5.52
N SER A 97 -0.17 1.90 -4.47
CA SER A 97 1.28 1.68 -4.64
C SER A 97 1.66 0.30 -5.19
N VAL A 98 0.72 -0.67 -5.22
CA VAL A 98 1.03 -2.07 -5.61
C VAL A 98 0.15 -2.64 -6.72
N SER A 99 -0.94 -1.95 -7.09
CA SER A 99 -1.88 -2.38 -8.11
C SER A 99 -2.58 -1.21 -8.78
N GLU A 100 -2.54 -1.16 -10.10
CA GLU A 100 -3.32 -0.23 -10.93
C GLU A 100 -4.82 -0.56 -10.89
N GLY A 101 -5.66 0.41 -11.24
CA GLY A 101 -7.10 0.24 -11.50
C GLY A 101 -8.00 0.36 -10.26
N TRP A 102 -7.43 0.65 -9.09
CA TRP A 102 -8.17 0.81 -7.83
C TRP A 102 -8.71 2.21 -7.61
N GLU A 103 -8.27 3.18 -8.41
CA GLU A 103 -8.58 4.59 -8.23
C GLU A 103 -10.10 4.84 -8.28
N THR A 104 -10.80 4.20 -9.21
CA THR A 104 -12.26 4.34 -9.34
C THR A 104 -12.98 3.75 -8.13
N SER A 105 -12.49 2.62 -7.60
CA SER A 105 -13.06 1.98 -6.42
C SER A 105 -12.92 2.88 -5.19
N PHE A 106 -11.74 3.48 -4.98
CA PHE A 106 -11.51 4.36 -3.84
C PHE A 106 -12.26 5.68 -3.97
N LEU A 107 -12.38 6.27 -5.17
CA LEU A 107 -13.26 7.43 -5.37
C LEU A 107 -14.70 7.14 -4.93
N ALA A 108 -15.24 5.98 -5.29
CA ALA A 108 -16.59 5.59 -4.90
C ALA A 108 -16.72 5.38 -3.37
N LEU A 109 -15.67 4.84 -2.73
CA LEU A 109 -15.63 4.65 -1.28
C LEU A 109 -15.44 5.95 -0.50
N PHE A 110 -14.81 6.97 -1.10
CA PHE A 110 -14.63 8.28 -0.49
C PHE A 110 -15.89 9.14 -0.54
N GLU A 111 -16.78 8.92 -1.50
CA GLU A 111 -17.98 9.75 -1.72
C GLU A 111 -18.86 9.92 -0.45
N PRO A 112 -19.16 8.87 0.34
CA PRO A 112 -19.95 9.02 1.57
C PRO A 112 -19.26 9.86 2.66
N HIS A 113 -17.95 10.11 2.51
CA HIS A 113 -17.10 10.81 3.47
C HIS A 113 -16.65 12.18 2.95
N ARG A 114 -17.31 12.71 1.91
CA ARG A 114 -16.93 13.96 1.26
C ARG A 114 -16.81 15.12 2.25
N THR A 115 -17.67 15.19 3.28
CA THR A 115 -17.66 16.34 4.18
C THR A 115 -16.41 16.36 5.04
N TYR A 116 -16.01 15.20 5.58
CA TYR A 116 -14.75 15.07 6.27
C TYR A 116 -13.57 15.27 5.31
N LEU A 117 -13.54 14.59 4.17
CA LEU A 117 -12.41 14.61 3.23
C LEU A 117 -12.13 15.97 2.57
N CYS A 118 -13.14 16.85 2.57
CA CYS A 118 -13.04 18.25 2.12
C CYS A 118 -12.72 19.24 3.25
N SER A 119 -12.68 18.80 4.50
CA SER A 119 -12.34 19.63 5.66
C SER A 119 -10.82 19.86 5.76
N GLU A 120 -10.40 20.88 6.53
CA GLU A 120 -8.98 21.16 6.78
C GLU A 120 -8.27 20.06 7.59
N ASP A 121 -9.03 19.28 8.37
CA ASP A 121 -8.51 18.21 9.22
C ASP A 121 -8.22 16.92 8.44
N ALA A 122 -8.72 16.78 7.22
CA ALA A 122 -8.56 15.56 6.43
C ALA A 122 -7.17 15.46 5.77
N GLN A 123 -6.58 14.28 5.92
CA GLN A 123 -5.30 13.94 5.31
C GLN A 123 -5.40 13.92 3.77
N GLY A 124 -4.32 14.33 3.10
CA GLY A 124 -4.22 14.36 1.64
C GLY A 124 -3.67 13.07 1.02
N GLY A 125 -3.20 12.13 1.83
CA GLY A 125 -2.35 11.00 1.41
C GLY A 125 -0.86 11.36 1.42
N GLU A 126 0.00 10.39 1.71
CA GLU A 126 1.46 10.60 1.81
C GLU A 126 2.22 10.20 0.54
N THR A 127 1.61 9.34 -0.30
CA THR A 127 2.18 8.92 -1.59
C THR A 127 1.73 9.79 -2.77
N GLU A 128 2.51 9.80 -3.84
CA GLU A 128 2.18 10.56 -5.06
C GLU A 128 0.84 10.12 -5.67
N GLU A 129 0.59 8.80 -5.71
CA GLU A 129 -0.62 8.21 -6.26
C GLU A 129 -1.85 8.60 -5.45
N THR A 130 -1.75 8.59 -4.12
CA THR A 130 -2.87 8.93 -3.22
C THR A 130 -3.11 10.43 -3.19
N ALA A 131 -2.05 11.24 -3.19
CA ALA A 131 -2.16 12.69 -3.30
C ALA A 131 -2.85 13.10 -4.62
N ALA A 132 -2.50 12.44 -5.74
CA ALA A 132 -3.16 12.65 -7.02
C ALA A 132 -4.65 12.23 -6.99
N LEU A 133 -4.95 11.09 -6.37
CA LEU A 133 -6.32 10.62 -6.18
C LEU A 133 -7.16 11.62 -5.36
N MET A 134 -6.61 12.09 -4.23
CA MET A 134 -7.27 13.04 -3.34
C MET A 134 -7.42 14.41 -3.99
N ALA A 135 -6.43 14.88 -4.74
CA ALA A 135 -6.55 16.12 -5.51
C ALA A 135 -7.71 16.03 -6.52
N ARG A 136 -7.82 14.90 -7.23
CA ARG A 136 -8.94 14.66 -8.16
C ARG A 136 -10.28 14.58 -7.44
N PHE A 137 -10.36 13.84 -6.34
CA PHE A 137 -11.58 13.75 -5.54
C PHE A 137 -12.03 15.13 -5.06
N ARG A 138 -11.11 15.91 -4.47
CA ARG A 138 -11.43 17.24 -3.93
C ARG A 138 -11.85 18.22 -5.03
N ALA A 139 -11.21 18.16 -6.19
CA ALA A 139 -11.59 18.99 -7.33
C ALA A 139 -13.02 18.71 -7.84
N SER A 140 -13.50 17.47 -7.75
CA SER A 140 -14.86 17.11 -8.16
C SER A 140 -15.90 17.25 -7.04
N ALA A 141 -15.53 16.95 -5.80
CA ALA A 141 -16.48 16.78 -4.71
C ALA A 141 -16.60 18.01 -3.80
N CYS A 142 -15.52 18.79 -3.60
CA CYS A 142 -15.49 19.82 -2.55
C CYS A 142 -16.04 21.20 -2.94
N ALA A 143 -16.35 21.44 -4.22
CA ALA A 143 -16.80 22.76 -4.67
C ALA A 143 -18.19 23.17 -4.11
N GLU A 144 -19.02 22.21 -3.73
CA GLU A 144 -20.42 22.44 -3.31
C GLU A 144 -20.74 21.93 -1.89
N VAL A 145 -19.74 21.44 -1.14
CA VAL A 145 -20.00 20.86 0.19
C VAL A 145 -20.10 21.98 1.21
N PRO A 146 -21.25 22.14 1.91
CA PRO A 146 -21.32 23.03 3.06
C PRO A 146 -20.36 22.50 4.13
N ALA A 147 -19.50 23.38 4.66
CA ALA A 147 -18.76 23.05 5.86
C ALA A 147 -19.76 22.68 6.97
N CYS A 148 -19.45 21.64 7.76
CA CYS A 148 -20.24 21.37 8.96
C CYS A 148 -20.14 22.59 9.88
N HIS A 149 -21.26 23.30 10.06
CA HIS A 149 -21.39 24.51 10.87
C HIS A 149 -22.12 24.20 12.17
#